data_AF-A0A3E0QQJ5-F1
#
_entry.id   AF-A0A3E0QQJ5-F1
#
_cell.length_a   1.000
_cell.length_b   1.000
_cell.length_c   1.000
_cell.angle_alpha   90.00
_cell.angle_beta   90.00
_cell.angle_gamma   90.00
#
_symmetry.space_group_name_H-M   'P 1'
#
loop_
_entity.id
_entity.type
_entity.pdbx_description
1 polymer ?
#
loop_
_entity_poly.entity_id
_entity_poly.type
_entity_poly.pdbx_seq_one_letter_code
_entity_poly.pdbx_strand_id
1 'polypeptide(L)'
;MPSKRFPRWDTSSFPEELKVMLELLRDRRPPAVCPEPDPSDGFDWERFASLAVHHRVYPLVVKRLKQGLQADMPQHVLQRLEAQCRDNTLRMLHLCGETSRIVSLFRDRDIRMLVLKGPVLSLDLYGDLAIRPSGDVDLLVPLSDIGEADRLLQMLGYVKDDYIRTVLGDWRWRHHHYAFVHPQTGSKIELHWRMHPWPAREPSFDALWARRRTMMIGGRPVDLPGLEDTFLFLASHGARHGWSRLRWLLDIDRIARLPLRWDRVAAEMRRLDCGHIGGQALQLAAGLLGTPIPESARQASNHPRARELAEEALFYIGRVINLHSPPLPPEVARHHSRHLLNLMTMRQRLLFRLSYLHPYHADAEALPLPKPLHFLYYPLRPVIWMWRKMRVPVHSGGDSA
;
A
#
# COMPACT_ATOMS: atom_id res chain seq x y z
N MET A 1 7.36 -19.97 -30.44
CA MET A 1 6.24 -19.05 -30.73
C MET A 1 6.48 -17.75 -29.98
N PRO A 2 6.48 -16.57 -30.63
CA PRO A 2 6.64 -15.32 -29.92
C PRO A 2 5.41 -15.11 -29.05
N SER A 3 5.61 -15.08 -27.73
CA SER A 3 4.54 -14.80 -26.75
C SER A 3 3.85 -13.51 -27.14
N LYS A 4 2.51 -13.51 -27.21
CA LYS A 4 1.68 -12.30 -27.32
C LYS A 4 2.24 -11.24 -26.37
N ARG A 5 2.99 -10.27 -26.91
CA ARG A 5 3.59 -9.18 -26.13
C ARG A 5 2.42 -8.41 -25.52
N PHE A 6 2.32 -8.43 -24.19
CA PHE A 6 1.42 -7.54 -23.45
C PHE A 6 1.66 -6.08 -23.87
N PRO A 7 0.65 -5.20 -23.75
CA PRO A 7 0.79 -3.82 -24.20
C PRO A 7 2.02 -3.20 -23.55
N ARG A 8 2.94 -2.69 -24.38
CA ARG A 8 3.95 -1.75 -23.90
C ARG A 8 3.19 -0.51 -23.46
N TRP A 9 3.28 -0.17 -22.18
CA TRP A 9 2.73 1.08 -21.66
C TRP A 9 3.39 2.26 -22.38
N ASP A 10 2.62 3.32 -22.64
CA ASP A 10 3.20 4.55 -23.14
C ASP A 10 3.98 5.23 -22.00
N THR A 11 5.28 4.94 -21.95
CA THR A 11 6.23 5.54 -21.01
C THR A 11 6.97 6.71 -21.64
N SER A 12 6.52 7.25 -22.78
CA SER A 12 7.20 8.37 -23.47
C SER A 12 7.39 9.58 -22.55
N SER A 13 6.41 9.84 -21.68
CA SER A 13 6.42 10.92 -20.69
C SER A 13 7.32 10.66 -19.47
N PHE A 14 7.85 9.45 -19.30
CA PHE A 14 8.71 9.15 -18.16
C PHE A 14 10.10 9.77 -18.35
N PRO A 15 10.72 10.28 -17.28
CA PRO A 15 12.13 10.66 -17.30
C PRO A 15 13.01 9.47 -17.75
N GLU A 16 14.08 9.73 -18.49
CA GLU A 16 15.02 8.68 -18.91
C GLU A 16 15.60 7.92 -17.70
N GLU A 17 15.84 8.62 -16.59
CA GLU A 17 16.31 8.02 -15.34
C GLU A 17 15.33 6.97 -14.80
N LEU A 18 14.02 7.21 -14.93
CA LEU A 18 13.00 6.27 -14.50
C LEU A 18 12.92 5.07 -15.46
N LYS A 19 13.09 5.28 -16.77
CA LYS A 19 13.13 4.19 -17.77
C LYS A 19 14.32 3.27 -17.51
N VAL A 20 15.52 3.82 -17.31
CA VAL A 20 16.72 3.06 -16.92
C VAL A 20 16.48 2.32 -15.60
N MET A 21 15.88 2.96 -14.61
CA MET A 21 15.53 2.32 -13.34
C MET A 21 14.59 1.13 -13.50
N LEU A 22 13.55 1.25 -14.34
CA LEU A 22 12.64 0.14 -14.61
C LEU A 22 13.37 -1.06 -15.24
N GLU A 23 14.28 -0.83 -16.19
CA GLU A 23 15.08 -1.90 -16.79
C GLU A 23 16.02 -2.56 -15.77
N LEU A 24 16.68 -1.77 -14.91
CA LEU A 24 17.54 -2.28 -13.83
C LEU A 24 16.81 -3.20 -12.86
N LEU A 25 15.52 -2.93 -12.63
CA LEU A 25 14.66 -3.63 -11.69
C LEU A 25 14.08 -4.95 -12.23
N ARG A 26 14.12 -5.21 -13.53
CA ARG A 26 13.62 -6.45 -14.13
C ARG A 26 14.45 -7.67 -13.72
N ASP A 27 13.79 -8.80 -13.50
CA ASP A 27 14.43 -10.07 -13.10
C ASP A 27 15.12 -10.82 -14.24
N ARG A 28 14.45 -10.90 -15.40
CA ARG A 28 15.01 -11.51 -16.61
C ARG A 28 15.45 -10.39 -17.53
N ARG A 29 16.76 -10.16 -17.60
CA ARG A 29 17.34 -9.28 -18.62
C ARG A 29 17.55 -10.07 -19.90
N PRO A 30 17.10 -9.59 -21.06
CA PRO A 30 17.76 -9.98 -22.29
C PRO A 30 19.24 -9.56 -22.19
N PRO A 31 20.20 -10.36 -22.70
CA PRO A 31 21.63 -10.03 -22.68
C PRO A 31 22.00 -8.70 -23.37
N ALA A 32 21.08 -8.14 -24.16
CA ALA A 32 21.21 -6.85 -24.79
C ALA A 32 20.13 -5.91 -24.24
N VAL A 33 20.47 -4.63 -24.07
CA VAL A 33 19.55 -3.52 -23.80
C VAL A 33 19.16 -3.33 -22.33
N CYS A 34 20.14 -3.16 -21.44
CA CYS A 34 20.00 -2.01 -20.55
C CYS A 34 20.58 -0.83 -21.34
N PRO A 35 19.88 0.30 -21.51
CA PRO A 35 20.53 1.49 -22.02
C PRO A 35 21.70 1.77 -21.08
N GLU A 36 22.92 1.81 -21.60
CA GLU A 36 23.97 2.55 -20.92
C GLU A 36 23.47 4.00 -20.90
N PRO A 37 23.26 4.60 -19.72
CA PRO A 37 22.81 5.96 -19.66
C PRO A 37 23.89 6.83 -20.31
N ASP A 38 23.57 7.43 -21.46
CA ASP A 38 24.47 8.35 -22.14
C ASP A 38 24.36 9.73 -21.45
N PRO A 39 25.41 10.21 -20.77
CA PRO A 39 25.38 11.53 -20.15
C PRO A 39 25.15 12.66 -21.18
N SER A 40 25.49 12.44 -22.46
CA SER A 40 25.29 13.42 -23.53
C SER A 40 23.81 13.59 -23.92
N ASP A 41 22.94 12.63 -23.59
CA ASP A 41 21.49 12.72 -23.74
C ASP A 41 20.80 13.47 -22.56
N GLY A 42 21.60 14.07 -21.66
CA GLY A 42 21.10 14.84 -20.53
C GLY A 42 20.64 13.99 -19.34
N PHE A 43 21.15 12.74 -19.24
CA PHE A 43 20.87 11.87 -18.10
C PHE A 43 21.45 12.44 -16.80
N ASP A 44 20.59 12.64 -15.79
CA ASP A 44 21.00 13.19 -14.49
C ASP A 44 21.08 12.10 -13.41
N TRP A 45 22.31 11.79 -12.98
CA TRP A 45 22.57 10.81 -11.92
C TRP A 45 22.01 11.22 -10.54
N GLU A 46 21.95 12.51 -10.22
CA GLU A 46 21.33 12.99 -8.98
C GLU A 46 19.81 12.83 -9.02
N ARG A 47 19.20 13.07 -10.19
CA ARG A 47 17.79 12.79 -10.42
C ARG A 47 17.49 11.30 -10.33
N PHE A 48 18.33 10.45 -10.93
CA PHE A 48 18.22 8.99 -10.82
C PHE A 48 18.24 8.53 -9.35
N ALA A 49 19.21 9.01 -8.56
CA ALA A 49 19.31 8.68 -7.15
C ALA A 49 18.08 9.17 -6.36
N SER A 50 17.60 10.38 -6.65
CA SER A 50 16.41 10.95 -6.03
C SER A 50 15.14 10.15 -6.34
N LEU A 51 14.99 9.69 -7.59
CA LEU A 51 13.91 8.79 -8.01
C LEU A 51 14.00 7.43 -7.30
N ALA A 52 15.21 6.88 -7.12
CA ALA A 52 15.41 5.58 -6.48
C ALA A 52 14.98 5.63 -5.00
N VAL A 53 15.25 6.76 -4.34
CA VAL A 53 14.78 7.07 -2.98
C VAL A 53 13.26 7.27 -2.97
N HIS A 54 12.71 8.09 -3.88
CA HIS A 54 11.28 8.37 -3.97
C HIS A 54 10.44 7.09 -4.14
N HIS A 55 10.81 6.25 -5.11
CA HIS A 55 10.14 4.98 -5.38
C HIS A 55 10.49 3.88 -4.37
N ARG A 56 11.44 4.15 -3.45
CA ARG A 56 11.92 3.24 -2.39
C ARG A 56 12.50 1.93 -2.91
N VAL A 57 13.27 2.03 -4.00
CA VAL A 57 13.91 0.90 -4.67
C VAL A 57 15.44 0.96 -4.62
N TYR A 58 16.00 1.99 -3.99
CA TYR A 58 17.45 2.20 -3.87
C TYR A 58 18.24 0.97 -3.34
N PRO A 59 17.77 0.14 -2.39
CA PRO A 59 18.56 -1.03 -1.96
C PRO A 59 18.69 -2.06 -3.09
N LEU A 60 17.60 -2.28 -3.82
CA LEU A 60 17.62 -3.21 -4.96
C LEU A 60 18.45 -2.65 -6.11
N VAL A 61 18.36 -1.33 -6.39
CA VAL A 61 19.21 -0.67 -7.39
C VAL A 61 20.69 -0.86 -7.06
N VAL A 62 21.12 -0.53 -5.84
CA VAL A 62 22.52 -0.70 -5.40
C VAL A 62 22.96 -2.17 -5.51
N LYS A 63 22.11 -3.12 -5.09
CA LYS A 63 22.39 -4.56 -5.22
C LYS A 63 22.61 -4.96 -6.68
N ARG A 64 21.81 -4.44 -7.62
CA ARG A 64 21.94 -4.73 -9.06
C ARG A 64 23.18 -4.10 -9.68
N LEU A 65 23.54 -2.88 -9.29
CA LEU A 65 24.76 -2.21 -9.74
C LEU A 65 26.01 -3.01 -9.32
N LYS A 66 26.07 -3.45 -8.06
CA LYS A 66 27.17 -4.28 -7.54
C LYS A 66 27.29 -5.66 -8.18
N GLN A 67 26.22 -6.19 -8.77
CA GLN A 67 26.19 -7.50 -9.44
C GLN A 67 26.70 -7.47 -10.89
N GLY A 68 27.41 -6.42 -11.31
CA GLY A 68 28.09 -6.36 -12.60
C GLY A 68 27.42 -5.48 -13.65
N LEU A 69 26.52 -4.57 -13.26
CA LEU A 69 26.19 -3.42 -14.09
C LEU A 69 27.26 -2.36 -13.87
N GLN A 70 28.28 -2.37 -14.72
CA GLN A 70 29.15 -1.21 -14.82
C GLN A 70 28.32 -0.10 -15.46
N ALA A 71 28.06 0.93 -14.68
CA ALA A 71 27.55 2.20 -15.17
C ALA A 71 28.56 3.25 -14.72
N ASP A 72 28.81 4.25 -15.57
CA ASP A 72 29.65 5.42 -15.26
C ASP A 72 28.94 6.37 -14.28
N MET A 73 28.36 5.80 -13.22
CA MET A 73 27.75 6.53 -12.14
C MET A 73 28.85 7.24 -11.35
N PRO A 74 28.76 8.57 -11.16
CA PRO A 74 29.69 9.31 -10.33
C PRO A 74 29.77 8.70 -8.92
N GLN A 75 30.99 8.56 -8.42
CA GLN A 75 31.25 7.84 -7.17
C GLN A 75 30.47 8.42 -5.98
N HIS A 76 30.29 9.75 -5.93
CA HIS A 76 29.55 10.41 -4.86
C HIS A 76 28.05 10.04 -4.85
N VAL A 77 27.45 9.82 -6.03
CA VAL A 77 26.04 9.39 -6.16
C VAL A 77 25.87 7.96 -5.62
N LEU A 78 26.79 7.07 -5.99
CA LEU A 78 26.79 5.70 -5.48
C LEU A 78 26.97 5.67 -3.95
N GLN A 79 27.95 6.41 -3.43
CA GLN A 79 28.20 6.53 -1.98
C GLN A 79 26.98 7.04 -1.22
N ARG A 80 26.25 8.00 -1.78
CA ARG A 80 24.99 8.50 -1.20
C ARG A 80 23.92 7.42 -1.14
N LEU A 81 23.71 6.65 -2.21
CA LEU A 81 22.76 5.53 -2.22
C LEU A 81 23.17 4.42 -1.25
N GLU A 82 24.46 4.12 -1.14
CA GLU A 82 24.98 3.16 -0.18
C GLU A 82 24.78 3.62 1.27
N ALA A 83 24.95 4.91 1.56
CA ALA A 83 24.64 5.48 2.87
C ALA A 83 23.16 5.27 3.23
N GLN A 84 22.25 5.55 2.29
CA GLN A 84 20.83 5.27 2.46
C GLN A 84 20.55 3.78 2.70
N CYS A 85 21.28 2.87 2.03
CA CYS A 85 21.15 1.43 2.27
C CYS A 85 21.59 1.04 3.68
N ARG A 86 22.67 1.63 4.21
CA ARG A 86 23.13 1.38 5.59
C ARG A 86 22.07 1.83 6.60
N ASP A 87 21.56 3.06 6.46
CA ASP A 87 20.52 3.60 7.35
C ASP A 87 19.24 2.75 7.29
N ASN A 88 18.84 2.33 6.10
CA ASN A 88 17.70 1.43 5.92
C ASN A 88 17.92 0.09 6.60
N THR A 89 19.11 -0.50 6.48
CA THR A 89 19.43 -1.79 7.11
C THR A 89 19.25 -1.71 8.63
N LEU A 90 19.78 -0.65 9.26
CA LEU A 90 19.62 -0.42 10.70
C LEU A 90 18.14 -0.26 11.08
N ARG A 91 17.38 0.54 10.32
CA ARG A 91 15.93 0.73 10.54
C ARG A 91 15.16 -0.58 10.39
N MET A 92 15.45 -1.38 9.38
CA MET A 92 14.77 -2.64 9.11
C MET A 92 15.09 -3.70 10.16
N LEU A 93 16.34 -3.75 10.66
CA LEU A 93 16.72 -4.60 11.80
C LEU A 93 15.98 -4.19 13.06
N HIS A 94 15.90 -2.89 13.35
CA HIS A 94 15.15 -2.38 14.49
C HIS A 94 13.65 -2.73 14.41
N LEU A 95 13.00 -2.47 13.26
CA LEU A 95 11.60 -2.84 13.06
C LEU A 95 11.37 -4.35 13.15
N CYS A 96 12.32 -5.17 12.70
CA CYS A 96 12.25 -6.62 12.80
C CYS A 96 12.29 -7.09 14.27
N GLY A 97 13.16 -6.48 15.07
CA GLY A 97 13.21 -6.69 16.52
C GLY A 97 11.88 -6.32 17.20
N GLU A 98 11.35 -5.13 16.91
CA GLU A 98 10.05 -4.70 17.46
C GLU A 98 8.90 -5.61 17.03
N THR A 99 8.87 -6.03 15.76
CA THR A 99 7.85 -6.97 15.26
C THR A 99 7.92 -8.29 16.04
N SER A 100 9.12 -8.83 16.26
CA SER A 100 9.32 -10.08 16.99
C SER A 100 8.90 -9.95 18.46
N ARG A 101 9.16 -8.80 19.09
CA ARG A 101 8.74 -8.47 20.46
C ARG A 101 7.21 -8.43 20.56
N ILE A 102 6.55 -7.68 19.67
CA ILE A 102 5.08 -7.54 19.65
C ILE A 102 4.40 -8.89 19.40
N VAL A 103 4.85 -9.64 18.39
CA VAL A 103 4.28 -10.97 18.07
C VAL A 103 4.30 -11.90 19.29
N SER A 104 5.37 -11.85 20.07
CA SER A 104 5.51 -12.70 21.27
C SER A 104 4.52 -12.29 22.35
N LEU A 105 4.41 -11.00 22.62
CA LEU A 105 3.51 -10.47 23.65
C LEU A 105 2.03 -10.64 23.31
N PHE A 106 1.69 -10.61 22.03
CA PHE A 106 0.35 -10.93 21.55
C PHE A 106 0.07 -12.42 21.74
N ARG A 107 1.03 -13.29 21.41
CA ARG A 107 0.93 -14.73 21.62
C ARG A 107 0.79 -15.11 23.09
N ASP A 108 1.55 -14.47 23.99
CA ASP A 108 1.47 -14.70 25.44
C ASP A 108 0.11 -14.31 26.05
N ARG A 109 -0.70 -13.53 25.32
CA ARG A 109 -2.07 -13.14 25.68
C ARG A 109 -3.14 -13.79 24.80
N ASP A 110 -2.76 -14.82 24.03
CA ASP A 110 -3.65 -15.53 23.10
C ASP A 110 -4.36 -14.63 22.07
N ILE A 111 -3.76 -13.48 21.74
CA ILE A 111 -4.29 -12.56 20.71
C ILE A 111 -3.82 -13.05 19.34
N ARG A 112 -4.77 -13.48 18.50
CA ARG A 112 -4.48 -13.90 17.13
C ARG A 112 -4.12 -12.69 16.27
N MET A 113 -3.00 -12.78 15.57
CA MET A 113 -2.47 -11.66 14.78
C MET A 113 -1.79 -12.14 13.50
N LEU A 114 -2.06 -11.45 12.39
CA LEU A 114 -1.36 -11.64 11.11
C LEU A 114 -0.52 -10.40 10.80
N VAL A 115 0.76 -10.58 10.45
CA VAL A 115 1.61 -9.49 9.95
C VAL A 115 1.33 -9.29 8.46
N LEU A 116 0.86 -8.10 8.08
CA LEU A 116 0.46 -7.77 6.71
C LEU A 116 1.61 -7.19 5.87
N LYS A 117 2.45 -6.33 6.46
CA LYS A 117 3.61 -5.71 5.80
C LYS A 117 4.80 -5.54 6.77
N GLY A 118 5.60 -4.51 6.55
CA GLY A 118 6.80 -4.24 7.33
C GLY A 118 7.99 -5.14 6.96
N PRO A 119 8.93 -5.34 7.89
CA PRO A 119 10.17 -6.09 7.67
C PRO A 119 9.94 -7.55 7.28
N VAL A 120 8.89 -8.16 7.81
CA VAL A 120 8.56 -9.56 7.52
C VAL A 120 8.26 -9.79 6.05
N LEU A 121 7.56 -8.85 5.41
CA LEU A 121 7.24 -8.93 3.99
C LEU A 121 8.50 -8.82 3.11
N SER A 122 9.54 -8.11 3.58
CA SER A 122 10.84 -8.07 2.88
C SER A 122 11.48 -9.45 2.85
N LEU A 123 11.56 -10.11 4.01
CA LEU A 123 12.11 -11.46 4.12
C LEU A 123 11.30 -12.46 3.30
N ASP A 124 9.98 -12.37 3.37
CA ASP A 124 9.06 -13.26 2.66
C ASP A 124 9.19 -13.18 1.13
N LEU A 125 9.18 -11.96 0.58
CA LEU A 125 9.15 -11.79 -0.87
C LEU A 125 10.55 -11.74 -1.50
N TYR A 126 11.56 -11.28 -0.76
CA TYR A 126 12.90 -11.00 -1.31
C TYR A 126 13.99 -11.89 -0.71
N GLY A 127 13.71 -12.64 0.35
CA GLY A 127 14.71 -13.44 1.08
C GLY A 127 15.75 -12.60 1.84
N ASP A 128 15.56 -11.29 1.90
CA ASP A 128 16.53 -10.33 2.43
C ASP A 128 15.79 -9.18 3.11
N LEU A 129 16.09 -8.95 4.39
CA LEU A 129 15.41 -7.98 5.24
C LEU A 129 15.64 -6.53 4.78
N ALA A 130 16.80 -6.23 4.20
CA ALA A 130 17.22 -4.86 3.89
C ALA A 130 16.76 -4.39 2.50
N ILE A 131 16.23 -5.28 1.66
CA ILE A 131 15.94 -4.96 0.26
C ILE A 131 14.67 -4.14 0.07
N ARG A 132 13.67 -4.32 0.94
CA ARG A 132 12.37 -3.62 0.85
C ARG A 132 12.19 -2.63 2.01
N PRO A 133 12.50 -1.34 1.82
CA PRO A 133 12.30 -0.32 2.85
C PRO A 133 10.86 -0.26 3.37
N SER A 134 10.74 -0.28 4.70
CA SER A 134 9.47 -0.15 5.43
C SER A 134 9.59 0.93 6.50
N GLY A 135 8.49 1.67 6.73
CA GLY A 135 8.43 2.73 7.76
C GLY A 135 7.58 2.35 8.97
N ASP A 136 6.85 1.26 8.86
CA ASP A 136 5.75 0.82 9.72
C ASP A 136 5.68 -0.70 9.73
N VAL A 137 4.95 -1.24 10.72
CA VAL A 137 4.53 -2.64 10.79
C VAL A 137 3.02 -2.68 10.79
N ASP A 138 2.44 -3.30 9.77
CA ASP A 138 0.99 -3.49 9.64
C ASP A 138 0.61 -4.83 10.27
N LEU A 139 -0.26 -4.78 11.29
CA LEU A 139 -0.73 -5.93 12.05
C LEU A 139 -2.24 -6.07 11.89
N LEU A 140 -2.76 -7.26 11.61
CA LEU A 140 -4.20 -7.53 11.54
C LEU A 140 -4.63 -8.42 12.70
N VAL A 141 -5.63 -7.98 13.46
CA VAL A 141 -6.28 -8.72 14.55
C VAL A 141 -7.77 -8.89 14.27
N PRO A 142 -8.45 -9.89 14.85
CA PRO A 142 -9.90 -9.95 14.75
C PRO A 142 -10.52 -8.76 15.47
N LEU A 143 -11.66 -8.28 14.97
CA LEU A 143 -12.36 -7.11 15.55
C LEU A 143 -12.75 -7.32 17.02
N SER A 144 -12.94 -8.58 17.46
CA SER A 144 -13.19 -8.93 18.86
C SER A 144 -12.03 -8.56 19.78
N ASP A 145 -10.80 -8.64 19.28
CA ASP A 145 -9.58 -8.54 20.11
C ASP A 145 -8.95 -7.15 20.01
N ILE A 146 -9.49 -6.26 19.17
CA ILE A 146 -8.93 -4.93 18.92
C ILE A 146 -8.77 -4.10 20.20
N GLY A 147 -9.69 -4.23 21.16
CA GLY A 147 -9.63 -3.50 22.43
C GLY A 147 -8.55 -4.03 23.39
N GLU A 148 -8.22 -5.32 23.31
CA GLU A 148 -7.12 -5.92 24.08
C GLU A 148 -5.77 -5.58 23.41
N ALA A 149 -5.69 -5.70 22.08
CA ALA A 149 -4.52 -5.34 21.29
C ALA A 149 -4.15 -3.85 21.45
N ASP A 150 -5.15 -2.95 21.44
CA ASP A 150 -4.97 -1.52 21.71
C ASP A 150 -4.37 -1.26 23.10
N ARG A 151 -4.96 -1.86 24.15
CA ARG A 151 -4.45 -1.74 25.53
C ARG A 151 -3.03 -2.29 25.65
N LEU A 152 -2.73 -3.41 24.99
CA LEU A 152 -1.40 -4.00 24.97
C LEU A 152 -0.37 -3.05 24.35
N LEU A 153 -0.64 -2.49 23.18
CA LEU A 153 0.29 -1.55 22.55
C LEU A 153 0.54 -0.32 23.44
N GLN A 154 -0.51 0.22 24.07
CA GLN A 154 -0.37 1.35 25.01
C GLN A 154 0.50 1.00 26.22
N MET A 155 0.32 -0.20 26.82
CA MET A 155 1.19 -0.68 27.90
C MET A 155 2.64 -0.85 27.48
N LEU A 156 2.90 -1.08 26.19
CA LEU A 156 4.24 -1.17 25.62
C LEU A 156 4.86 0.18 25.25
N GLY A 157 4.20 1.28 25.61
CA GLY A 157 4.68 2.65 25.39
C GLY A 157 4.27 3.26 24.05
N TYR A 158 3.47 2.56 23.24
CA TYR A 158 2.96 3.12 22.00
C TYR A 158 1.83 4.12 22.25
N VAL A 159 1.87 5.25 21.55
CA VAL A 159 0.85 6.29 21.62
C VAL A 159 0.13 6.35 20.27
N LYS A 160 -1.21 6.51 20.29
CA LYS A 160 -1.98 6.70 19.05
C LYS A 160 -1.59 8.01 18.39
N ASP A 161 -1.25 7.95 17.10
CA ASP A 161 -0.88 9.13 16.29
C ASP A 161 -2.11 9.99 15.98
N ASP A 162 -3.30 9.38 15.97
CA ASP A 162 -4.58 10.09 15.83
C ASP A 162 -5.70 9.37 16.61
N TYR A 163 -6.59 10.17 17.21
CA TYR A 163 -7.79 9.66 17.86
C TYR A 163 -8.94 9.69 16.86
N ILE A 164 -9.45 8.51 16.52
CA ILE A 164 -10.61 8.37 15.65
C ILE A 164 -11.85 8.98 16.34
N ARG A 165 -12.21 10.20 15.94
CA ARG A 165 -13.44 10.86 16.38
C ARG A 165 -14.64 10.19 15.74
N THR A 166 -15.59 9.75 16.58
CA THR A 166 -16.75 8.97 16.11
C THR A 166 -18.06 9.40 16.73
N VAL A 167 -19.14 9.05 16.05
CA VAL A 167 -20.50 9.12 16.55
C VAL A 167 -21.20 7.82 16.20
N LEU A 168 -22.09 7.32 17.06
CA LEU A 168 -22.86 6.09 16.79
C LEU A 168 -21.99 4.83 16.52
N GLY A 169 -20.76 4.78 17.04
CA GLY A 169 -19.87 3.61 16.90
C GLY A 169 -19.37 3.37 15.46
N ASP A 170 -19.37 4.39 14.62
CA ASP A 170 -19.09 4.28 13.19
C ASP A 170 -17.62 3.96 12.82
N TRP A 171 -16.68 4.05 13.77
CA TRP A 171 -15.27 3.76 13.51
C TRP A 171 -15.04 2.38 12.92
N ARG A 172 -15.80 1.37 13.37
CA ARG A 172 -15.60 -0.03 13.00
C ARG A 172 -15.68 -0.25 11.48
N TRP A 173 -16.52 0.54 10.81
CA TRP A 173 -16.73 0.42 9.36
C TRP A 173 -16.16 1.60 8.58
N ARG A 174 -16.06 2.81 9.16
CA ARG A 174 -15.43 3.98 8.50
C ARG A 174 -13.91 3.92 8.48
N HIS A 175 -13.31 3.34 9.51
CA HIS A 175 -11.88 3.16 9.64
C HIS A 175 -11.53 1.68 9.52
N HIS A 176 -10.24 1.41 9.37
CA HIS A 176 -9.75 0.04 9.18
C HIS A 176 -8.50 -0.28 10.03
N HIS A 177 -7.88 0.73 10.64
CA HIS A 177 -6.75 0.59 11.54
C HIS A 177 -6.66 1.76 12.53
N TYR A 178 -5.86 1.55 13.58
CA TYR A 178 -5.26 2.61 14.41
C TYR A 178 -3.78 2.75 14.04
N ALA A 179 -3.28 3.97 13.98
CA ALA A 179 -1.84 4.24 13.84
C ALA A 179 -1.24 4.54 15.20
N PHE A 180 -0.12 3.91 15.52
CA PHE A 180 0.63 4.09 16.76
C PHE A 180 2.08 4.47 16.47
N VAL A 181 2.65 5.30 17.33
CA VAL A 181 4.07 5.67 17.32
C VAL A 181 4.64 5.46 18.71
N HIS A 182 5.81 4.81 18.78
CA HIS A 182 6.56 4.71 20.03
C HIS A 182 7.49 5.92 20.17
N PRO A 183 7.32 6.80 21.17
CA PRO A 183 7.99 8.11 21.19
C PRO A 183 9.52 8.02 21.35
N GLN A 184 10.04 6.97 21.99
CA GLN A 184 11.49 6.80 22.20
C GLN A 184 12.21 6.19 20.99
N THR A 185 11.53 5.34 20.22
CA THR A 185 12.16 4.57 19.13
C THR A 185 11.74 5.06 17.75
N GLY A 186 10.65 5.83 17.67
CA GLY A 186 10.02 6.26 16.43
C GLY A 186 9.35 5.12 15.64
N SER A 187 9.26 3.90 16.20
CA SER A 187 8.64 2.76 15.53
C SER A 187 7.15 3.02 15.33
N LYS A 188 6.66 2.77 14.11
CA LYS A 188 5.24 2.93 13.76
C LYS A 188 4.55 1.58 13.61
N ILE A 189 3.38 1.44 14.22
CA ILE A 189 2.54 0.24 14.13
C ILE A 189 1.16 0.65 13.61
N GLU A 190 0.71 0.04 12.52
CA GLU A 190 -0.68 0.14 12.09
C GLU A 190 -1.42 -1.11 12.58
N LEU A 191 -2.32 -0.95 13.55
CA LEU A 191 -3.15 -2.02 14.09
C LEU A 191 -4.50 -2.07 13.35
N HIS A 192 -4.59 -2.99 12.38
CA HIS A 192 -5.74 -3.22 11.53
C HIS A 192 -6.75 -4.18 12.17
N TRP A 193 -8.04 -3.91 11.95
CA TRP A 193 -9.12 -4.91 12.06
C TRP A 193 -9.73 -5.24 10.68
N ARG A 194 -9.32 -4.51 9.64
CA ARG A 194 -9.67 -4.73 8.24
C ARG A 194 -8.45 -4.46 7.35
N MET A 195 -8.26 -5.26 6.31
CA MET A 195 -7.22 -5.07 5.30
C MET A 195 -7.48 -3.83 4.45
N HIS A 196 -8.76 -3.51 4.22
CA HIS A 196 -9.17 -2.44 3.34
C HIS A 196 -10.23 -1.50 3.94
N PRO A 197 -10.18 -0.18 3.64
CA PRO A 197 -11.28 0.71 3.89
C PRO A 197 -12.56 0.17 3.26
N TRP A 198 -13.67 0.41 3.94
CA TRP A 198 -14.98 0.24 3.33
C TRP A 198 -15.11 1.13 2.07
N PRO A 199 -15.84 0.71 1.01
CA PRO A 199 -16.70 -0.47 0.86
C PRO A 199 -16.02 -1.69 0.20
N ALA A 200 -14.68 -1.74 0.18
CA ALA A 200 -13.97 -2.90 -0.36
C ALA A 200 -14.36 -4.16 0.41
N ARG A 201 -14.52 -5.27 -0.32
CA ARG A 201 -14.73 -6.60 0.27
C ARG A 201 -13.39 -7.23 0.58
N GLU A 202 -13.38 -8.06 1.62
CA GLU A 202 -12.23 -8.84 2.04
C GLU A 202 -12.69 -10.17 2.66
N PRO A 203 -11.83 -11.19 2.74
CA PRO A 203 -12.11 -12.38 3.54
C PRO A 203 -12.26 -12.04 5.02
N SER A 204 -13.02 -12.84 5.78
CA SER A 204 -13.06 -12.69 7.24
C SER A 204 -11.70 -12.99 7.86
N PHE A 205 -11.44 -12.46 9.06
CA PHE A 205 -10.22 -12.77 9.80
C PHE A 205 -10.02 -14.28 9.97
N ASP A 206 -11.06 -15.01 10.36
CA ASP A 206 -10.95 -16.46 10.56
C ASP A 206 -10.63 -17.22 9.25
N ALA A 207 -11.17 -16.76 8.12
CA ALA A 207 -10.84 -17.34 6.82
C ALA A 207 -9.37 -17.09 6.44
N LEU A 208 -8.82 -15.92 6.76
CA LEU A 208 -7.39 -15.63 6.59
C LEU A 208 -6.54 -16.45 7.56
N TRP A 209 -6.96 -16.53 8.83
CA TRP A 209 -6.27 -17.25 9.89
C TRP A 209 -6.16 -18.76 9.60
N ALA A 210 -7.23 -19.36 9.07
CA ALA A 210 -7.25 -20.77 8.68
C ALA A 210 -6.29 -21.08 7.52
N ARG A 211 -5.94 -20.08 6.71
CA ARG A 211 -5.05 -20.20 5.53
C ARG A 211 -3.69 -19.58 5.74
N ARG A 212 -3.41 -19.11 6.96
CA ARG A 212 -2.18 -18.42 7.30
C ARG A 212 -0.99 -19.34 7.09
N ARG A 213 0.17 -18.73 6.96
CA ARG A 213 1.46 -19.39 6.97
C ARG A 213 2.31 -18.80 8.09
N THR A 214 3.19 -19.61 8.64
CA THR A 214 4.06 -19.19 9.73
C THR A 214 5.50 -19.16 9.22
N MET A 215 6.20 -18.07 9.51
CA MET A 215 7.62 -17.91 9.22
C MET A 215 8.41 -17.77 10.52
N MET A 216 9.67 -18.19 10.53
CA MET A 216 10.56 -18.00 11.67
C MET A 216 11.39 -16.72 11.49
N ILE A 217 11.27 -15.79 12.43
CA ILE A 217 11.97 -14.50 12.39
C ILE A 217 12.64 -14.28 13.74
N GLY A 218 13.97 -14.18 13.75
CA GLY A 218 14.73 -14.11 15.00
C GLY A 218 14.46 -15.28 15.95
N GLY A 219 14.22 -16.48 15.40
CA GLY A 219 13.85 -17.68 16.17
C GLY A 219 12.40 -17.70 16.69
N ARG A 220 11.57 -16.71 16.32
CA ARG A 220 10.18 -16.62 16.76
C ARG A 220 9.19 -16.87 15.62
N PRO A 221 8.13 -17.66 15.84
CA PRO A 221 7.09 -17.87 14.85
C PRO A 221 6.24 -16.61 14.64
N VAL A 222 6.13 -16.16 13.40
CA VAL A 222 5.32 -15.03 12.96
C VAL A 222 4.31 -15.50 11.93
N ASP A 223 3.04 -15.22 12.16
CA ASP A 223 1.95 -15.61 11.28
C ASP A 223 1.65 -14.52 10.22
N LEU A 224 1.47 -14.95 8.97
CA LEU A 224 1.17 -14.11 7.81
C LEU A 224 -0.06 -14.64 7.08
N PRO A 225 -0.78 -13.79 6.32
CA PRO A 225 -1.77 -14.28 5.38
C PRO A 225 -1.16 -15.28 4.39
N GLY A 226 -1.97 -16.20 3.87
CA GLY A 226 -1.56 -17.07 2.76
C GLY A 226 -1.08 -16.25 1.55
N LEU A 227 -0.29 -16.85 0.65
CA LEU A 227 0.27 -16.13 -0.50
C LEU A 227 -0.81 -15.50 -1.39
N GLU A 228 -1.93 -16.21 -1.61
CA GLU A 228 -3.04 -15.68 -2.40
C GLU A 228 -3.69 -14.46 -1.74
N ASP A 229 -3.93 -14.51 -0.42
CA ASP A 229 -4.50 -13.40 0.34
C ASP A 229 -3.52 -12.20 0.40
N THR A 230 -2.22 -12.48 0.52
CA THR A 230 -1.15 -11.47 0.49
C THR A 230 -1.11 -10.76 -0.86
N PHE A 231 -1.23 -11.47 -1.98
CA PHE A 231 -1.29 -10.86 -3.31
C PHE A 231 -2.49 -9.91 -3.46
N LEU A 232 -3.68 -10.35 -3.05
CA LEU A 232 -4.89 -9.53 -3.13
C LEU A 232 -4.77 -8.28 -2.26
N PHE A 233 -4.21 -8.43 -1.06
CA PHE A 233 -3.96 -7.32 -0.16
C PHE A 233 -2.98 -6.29 -0.77
N LEU A 234 -1.85 -6.74 -1.32
CA LEU A 234 -0.87 -5.89 -1.97
C LEU A 234 -1.41 -5.21 -3.22
N ALA A 235 -2.20 -5.92 -4.04
CA ALA A 235 -2.82 -5.37 -5.24
C ALA A 235 -3.78 -4.22 -4.89
N SER A 236 -4.65 -4.43 -3.90
CA SER A 236 -5.58 -3.39 -3.43
C SER A 236 -4.86 -2.23 -2.77
N HIS A 237 -3.84 -2.50 -1.95
CA HIS A 237 -3.03 -1.45 -1.33
C HIS A 237 -2.33 -0.58 -2.37
N GLY A 238 -1.62 -1.17 -3.33
CA GLY A 238 -0.94 -0.45 -4.40
C GLY A 238 -1.90 0.40 -5.24
N ALA A 239 -3.05 -0.17 -5.62
CA ALA A 239 -4.09 0.53 -6.37
C ALA A 239 -4.63 1.77 -5.62
N ARG A 240 -4.95 1.64 -4.34
CA ARG A 240 -5.42 2.78 -3.53
C ARG A 240 -4.38 3.89 -3.40
N HIS A 241 -3.10 3.56 -3.47
CA HIS A 241 -2.02 4.56 -3.43
C HIS A 241 -1.54 4.97 -4.84
N GLY A 242 -2.35 4.68 -5.86
CA GLY A 242 -2.10 5.06 -7.25
C GLY A 242 -0.84 4.47 -7.85
N TRP A 243 -0.24 3.45 -7.24
CA TRP A 243 1.07 2.91 -7.64
C TRP A 243 2.19 3.96 -7.70
N SER A 244 2.08 5.08 -6.97
CA SER A 244 3.06 6.20 -6.95
C SER A 244 4.50 5.79 -6.58
N ARG A 245 4.73 4.58 -6.06
CA ARG A 245 6.06 4.04 -5.76
C ARG A 245 6.26 2.67 -6.41
N LEU A 246 7.37 2.50 -7.14
CA LEU A 246 7.71 1.23 -7.79
C LEU A 246 7.88 0.07 -6.80
N ARG A 247 8.20 0.31 -5.52
CA ARG A 247 8.25 -0.75 -4.50
C ARG A 247 6.99 -1.62 -4.45
N TRP A 248 5.81 -1.02 -4.67
CA TRP A 248 4.55 -1.77 -4.61
C TRP A 248 4.39 -2.67 -5.82
N LEU A 249 4.81 -2.22 -7.00
CA LEU A 249 4.83 -3.07 -8.20
C LEU A 249 5.89 -4.17 -8.10
N LEU A 250 7.03 -3.89 -7.47
CA LEU A 250 8.03 -4.92 -7.17
C LEU A 250 7.47 -5.99 -6.22
N ASP A 251 6.71 -5.60 -5.20
CA ASP A 251 6.05 -6.59 -4.33
C ASP A 251 5.11 -7.50 -5.14
N ILE A 252 4.37 -6.94 -6.11
CA ILE A 252 3.54 -7.71 -7.05
C ILE A 252 4.38 -8.62 -7.95
N ASP A 253 5.48 -8.11 -8.51
CA ASP A 253 6.39 -8.92 -9.33
C ASP A 253 6.94 -10.11 -8.54
N ARG A 254 7.41 -9.86 -7.31
CA ARG A 254 8.02 -10.87 -6.44
C ARG A 254 7.01 -11.92 -6.04
N ILE A 255 5.86 -11.51 -5.52
CA ILE A 255 4.84 -12.46 -5.09
C ILE A 255 4.28 -13.25 -6.28
N ALA A 256 4.14 -12.66 -7.47
CA ALA A 256 3.63 -13.37 -8.64
C ALA A 256 4.57 -14.48 -9.14
N ARG A 257 5.86 -14.45 -8.75
CA ARG A 257 6.87 -15.47 -9.05
C ARG A 257 6.96 -16.57 -8.00
N LEU A 258 6.27 -16.43 -6.86
CA LEU A 258 6.11 -17.48 -5.86
C LEU A 258 5.05 -18.51 -6.32
N PRO A 259 4.99 -19.71 -5.70
CA PRO A 259 4.04 -20.76 -6.09
C PRO A 259 2.59 -20.46 -5.64
N LEU A 260 1.98 -19.43 -6.22
CA LEU A 260 0.57 -19.07 -5.98
C LEU A 260 -0.36 -20.03 -6.72
N ARG A 261 -1.46 -20.40 -6.06
CA ARG A 261 -2.59 -21.06 -6.74
C ARG A 261 -3.46 -20.02 -7.45
N TRP A 262 -3.10 -19.71 -8.68
CA TRP A 262 -3.74 -18.65 -9.47
C TRP A 262 -5.21 -18.90 -9.80
N ASP A 263 -5.63 -20.15 -9.89
CA ASP A 263 -7.02 -20.57 -9.91
C ASP A 263 -7.79 -20.07 -8.68
N ARG A 264 -7.20 -20.19 -7.49
CA ARG A 264 -7.75 -19.67 -6.24
C ARG A 264 -7.75 -18.13 -6.22
N VAL A 265 -6.66 -17.50 -6.63
CA VAL A 265 -6.59 -16.02 -6.73
C VAL A 265 -7.69 -15.51 -7.66
N ALA A 266 -7.90 -16.14 -8.81
CA ALA A 266 -8.97 -15.79 -9.74
C ALA A 266 -10.37 -16.00 -9.15
N ALA A 267 -10.59 -17.08 -8.40
CA ALA A 267 -11.85 -17.32 -7.71
C ALA A 267 -12.13 -16.26 -6.63
N GLU A 268 -11.14 -15.93 -5.79
CA GLU A 268 -11.27 -14.91 -4.76
C GLU A 268 -11.46 -13.52 -5.34
N MET A 269 -10.77 -13.18 -6.44
CA MET A 269 -10.97 -11.93 -7.17
C MET A 269 -12.42 -11.75 -7.65
N ARG A 270 -13.05 -12.84 -8.12
CA ARG A 270 -14.47 -12.83 -8.48
C ARG A 270 -15.36 -12.70 -7.25
N ARG A 271 -15.12 -13.50 -6.21
CA ARG A 271 -15.91 -13.51 -4.96
C ARG A 271 -15.91 -12.15 -4.25
N LEU A 272 -14.77 -11.46 -4.28
CA LEU A 272 -14.56 -10.16 -3.63
C LEU A 272 -14.85 -8.96 -4.54
N ASP A 273 -15.30 -9.18 -5.78
CA ASP A 273 -15.54 -8.13 -6.77
C ASP A 273 -14.31 -7.22 -6.99
N CYS A 274 -13.10 -7.80 -6.99
CA CYS A 274 -11.83 -7.07 -7.12
C CYS A 274 -10.94 -7.53 -8.29
N GLY A 275 -11.51 -8.26 -9.27
CA GLY A 275 -10.78 -8.73 -10.44
C GLY A 275 -10.11 -7.63 -11.27
N HIS A 276 -10.73 -6.45 -11.38
CA HIS A 276 -10.11 -5.30 -12.07
C HIS A 276 -8.90 -4.74 -11.33
N ILE A 277 -8.87 -4.84 -9.99
CA ILE A 277 -7.74 -4.39 -9.14
C ILE A 277 -6.57 -5.36 -9.28
N GLY A 278 -6.82 -6.67 -9.13
CA GLY A 278 -5.78 -7.68 -9.34
C GLY A 278 -5.28 -7.71 -10.78
N GLY A 279 -6.19 -7.53 -11.74
CA GLY A 279 -5.86 -7.38 -13.15
C GLY A 279 -4.97 -6.17 -13.43
N GLN A 280 -5.27 -5.00 -12.84
CA GLN A 280 -4.45 -3.79 -12.94
C GLN A 280 -3.03 -4.04 -12.41
N ALA A 281 -2.90 -4.65 -11.24
CA ALA A 281 -1.61 -4.95 -10.63
C ALA A 281 -0.74 -5.84 -11.54
N LEU A 282 -1.32 -6.92 -12.08
CA LEU A 282 -0.63 -7.82 -13.01
C LEU A 282 -0.24 -7.13 -14.31
N GLN A 283 -1.12 -6.31 -14.85
CA GLN A 283 -0.88 -5.56 -16.09
C GLN A 283 0.27 -4.57 -15.95
N LEU A 284 0.30 -3.80 -14.86
CA LEU A 284 1.40 -2.88 -14.56
C LEU A 284 2.71 -3.63 -14.36
N ALA A 285 2.72 -4.67 -13.52
CA ALA A 285 3.91 -5.45 -13.24
C ALA A 285 4.44 -6.17 -14.50
N ALA A 286 3.56 -6.75 -15.33
CA ALA A 286 3.95 -7.37 -16.58
C ALA A 286 4.52 -6.37 -17.59
N GLY A 287 3.86 -5.23 -17.79
CA GLY A 287 4.29 -4.25 -18.79
C GLY A 287 5.53 -3.45 -18.39
N LEU A 288 5.72 -3.17 -17.09
CA LEU A 288 6.86 -2.38 -16.60
C LEU A 288 8.04 -3.25 -16.15
N LEU A 289 7.78 -4.37 -15.46
CA LEU A 289 8.80 -5.22 -14.84
C LEU A 289 8.96 -6.60 -15.51
N GLY A 290 8.17 -6.92 -16.53
CA GLY A 290 8.24 -8.22 -17.20
C GLY A 290 7.78 -9.38 -16.31
N THR A 291 6.86 -9.11 -15.37
CA THR A 291 6.23 -10.14 -14.54
C THR A 291 5.42 -11.12 -15.39
N PRO A 292 5.57 -12.44 -15.18
CA PRO A 292 4.75 -13.42 -15.90
C PRO A 292 3.29 -13.32 -15.45
N ILE A 293 2.35 -13.35 -16.41
CA ILE A 293 0.92 -13.49 -16.12
C ILE A 293 0.49 -14.93 -16.42
N PRO A 294 0.09 -15.71 -15.40
CA PRO A 294 -0.41 -17.07 -15.58
C PRO A 294 -1.77 -17.10 -16.26
N GLU A 295 -2.06 -18.23 -16.92
CA GLU A 295 -3.26 -18.41 -17.75
C GLU A 295 -4.56 -18.12 -17.00
N SER A 296 -4.73 -18.67 -15.81
CA SER A 296 -5.94 -18.49 -14.98
C SER A 296 -6.17 -17.05 -14.53
N ALA A 297 -5.14 -16.20 -14.55
CA ALA A 297 -5.25 -14.78 -14.23
C ALA A 297 -5.44 -13.89 -15.47
N ARG A 298 -5.28 -14.43 -16.70
CA ARG A 298 -5.35 -13.63 -17.94
C ARG A 298 -6.71 -12.98 -18.17
N GLN A 299 -7.79 -13.64 -17.78
CA GLN A 299 -9.12 -13.06 -17.95
C GLN A 299 -9.27 -11.77 -17.13
N ALA A 300 -8.81 -11.78 -15.87
CA ALA A 300 -8.83 -10.60 -15.01
C ALA A 300 -7.85 -9.54 -15.51
N SER A 301 -6.64 -9.95 -15.92
CA SER A 301 -5.64 -9.02 -16.46
C SER A 301 -6.08 -8.39 -17.78
N ASN A 302 -6.76 -9.09 -18.68
CA ASN A 302 -7.16 -8.55 -19.99
C ASN A 302 -8.46 -7.75 -19.94
N HIS A 303 -9.07 -7.61 -18.76
CA HIS A 303 -10.32 -6.87 -18.61
C HIS A 303 -10.11 -5.38 -18.95
N PRO A 304 -10.96 -4.73 -19.76
CA PRO A 304 -10.79 -3.33 -20.17
C PRO A 304 -10.58 -2.37 -18.99
N ARG A 305 -11.41 -2.50 -17.96
CA ARG A 305 -11.27 -1.73 -16.71
C ARG A 305 -9.92 -1.89 -16.00
N ALA A 306 -9.32 -3.08 -16.02
CA ALA A 306 -7.99 -3.28 -15.45
C ALA A 306 -6.94 -2.49 -16.23
N ARG A 307 -7.09 -2.40 -17.55
CA ARG A 307 -6.21 -1.65 -18.44
C ARG A 307 -6.36 -0.15 -18.25
N GLU A 308 -7.59 0.36 -18.23
CA GLU A 308 -7.88 1.77 -17.95
C GLU A 308 -7.25 2.21 -16.63
N LEU A 309 -7.43 1.43 -15.56
CA LEU A 309 -6.84 1.72 -14.26
C LEU A 309 -5.29 1.64 -14.27
N ALA A 310 -4.71 0.78 -15.10
CA ALA A 310 -3.26 0.69 -15.26
C ALA A 310 -2.73 1.93 -16.01
N GLU A 311 -3.42 2.40 -17.05
CA GLU A 311 -3.09 3.63 -17.78
C GLU A 311 -3.19 4.85 -16.86
N GLU A 312 -4.25 4.94 -16.04
CA GLU A 312 -4.37 5.98 -14.99
C GLU A 312 -3.20 5.96 -14.01
N ALA A 313 -2.69 4.77 -13.66
CA ALA A 313 -1.60 4.63 -12.69
C ALA A 313 -0.26 5.21 -13.20
N LEU A 314 -0.05 5.27 -14.52
CA LEU A 314 1.17 5.82 -15.12
C LEU A 314 1.34 7.31 -14.78
N PHE A 315 0.23 8.05 -14.58
CA PHE A 315 0.25 9.43 -14.09
C PHE A 315 1.04 9.58 -12.79
N TYR A 316 0.89 8.63 -11.86
CA TYR A 316 1.58 8.68 -10.58
C TYR A 316 3.00 8.12 -10.68
N ILE A 317 3.20 7.04 -11.43
CA ILE A 317 4.51 6.38 -11.53
C ILE A 317 5.54 7.32 -12.17
N GLY A 318 5.16 8.05 -13.21
CA GLY A 318 6.05 8.97 -13.93
C GLY A 318 6.37 10.27 -13.19
N ARG A 319 5.71 10.55 -12.06
CA ARG A 319 5.81 11.82 -11.34
C ARG A 319 6.26 11.61 -9.90
N VAL A 320 7.05 12.55 -9.37
CA VAL A 320 7.44 12.55 -7.95
C VAL A 320 6.28 13.06 -7.11
N ILE A 321 5.31 12.19 -6.81
CA ILE A 321 4.09 12.53 -6.05
C ILE A 321 4.10 11.82 -4.70
N ASN A 322 3.98 12.58 -3.61
CA ASN A 322 3.79 12.01 -2.28
C ASN A 322 2.33 12.17 -1.82
N LEU A 323 1.49 11.17 -2.12
CA LEU A 323 0.06 11.17 -1.77
C LEU A 323 -0.23 11.21 -0.26
N HIS A 324 0.78 10.99 0.59
CA HIS A 324 0.65 10.93 2.04
C HIS A 324 1.08 12.21 2.76
N SER A 325 1.37 13.28 2.02
CA SER A 325 1.82 14.56 2.58
C SER A 325 0.94 15.69 2.05
N PRO A 326 -0.21 15.97 2.69
CA PRO A 326 -1.05 17.10 2.33
C PRO A 326 -0.37 18.44 2.69
N PRO A 327 -0.76 19.56 2.04
CA PRO A 327 -1.77 19.64 0.98
C PRO A 327 -1.21 19.13 -0.36
N LEU A 328 -2.03 18.34 -1.07
CA LEU A 328 -1.71 17.89 -2.43
C LEU A 328 -2.03 19.01 -3.44
N PRO A 329 -1.27 19.11 -4.55
CA PRO A 329 -1.64 20.01 -5.66
C PRO A 329 -3.09 19.74 -6.13
N PRO A 330 -3.90 20.76 -6.44
CA PRO A 330 -5.32 20.58 -6.76
C PRO A 330 -5.61 19.64 -7.94
N GLU A 331 -4.71 19.58 -8.93
CA GLU A 331 -4.78 18.60 -10.02
C GLU A 331 -4.63 17.16 -9.50
N VAL A 332 -3.60 16.92 -8.68
CA VAL A 332 -3.30 15.60 -8.09
C VAL A 332 -4.43 15.16 -7.17
N ALA A 333 -4.95 16.07 -6.33
CA ALA A 333 -6.06 15.77 -5.44
C ALA A 333 -7.33 15.36 -6.22
N ARG A 334 -7.72 16.13 -7.26
CA ARG A 334 -8.87 15.81 -8.11
C ARG A 334 -8.69 14.50 -8.88
N HIS A 335 -7.50 14.29 -9.43
CA HIS A 335 -7.16 13.06 -10.13
C HIS A 335 -7.24 11.85 -9.18
N HIS A 336 -6.70 11.98 -7.96
CA HIS A 336 -6.73 10.92 -6.96
C HIS A 336 -8.13 10.59 -6.47
N SER A 337 -8.97 11.59 -6.16
CA SER A 337 -10.36 11.35 -5.77
C SER A 337 -11.15 10.64 -6.87
N ARG A 338 -10.91 10.98 -8.15
CA ARG A 338 -11.51 10.27 -9.29
C ARG A 338 -11.00 8.83 -9.39
N HIS A 339 -9.70 8.64 -9.25
CA HIS A 339 -9.07 7.32 -9.29
C HIS A 339 -9.66 6.38 -8.21
N LEU A 340 -9.79 6.84 -6.97
CA LEU A 340 -10.40 6.04 -5.89
C LEU A 340 -11.85 5.63 -6.21
N LEU A 341 -12.64 6.50 -6.84
CA LEU A 341 -13.98 6.17 -7.32
C LEU A 341 -13.99 5.20 -8.52
N ASN A 342 -12.95 5.22 -9.35
CA ASN A 342 -12.74 4.30 -10.46
C ASN A 342 -12.28 2.91 -10.00
N LEU A 343 -11.66 2.80 -8.82
CA LEU A 343 -11.38 1.50 -8.19
C LEU A 343 -12.66 0.79 -7.69
N MET A 344 -13.73 1.53 -7.38
CA MET A 344 -14.97 0.96 -6.81
C MET A 344 -15.92 0.43 -7.88
N THR A 345 -16.47 -0.78 -7.69
CA THR A 345 -17.59 -1.26 -8.52
C THR A 345 -18.81 -0.35 -8.41
N MET A 346 -19.79 -0.46 -9.31
CA MET A 346 -21.00 0.37 -9.25
C MET A 346 -21.74 0.20 -7.91
N ARG A 347 -21.81 -1.03 -7.40
CA ARG A 347 -22.37 -1.34 -6.08
C ARG A 347 -21.56 -0.68 -4.95
N GLN A 348 -20.24 -0.80 -4.98
CA GLN A 348 -19.36 -0.16 -4.00
C GLN A 348 -19.48 1.36 -4.05
N ARG A 349 -19.55 1.96 -5.24
CA ARG A 349 -19.73 3.41 -5.42
C ARG A 349 -21.07 3.89 -4.88
N LEU A 350 -22.15 3.12 -5.09
CA LEU A 350 -23.46 3.41 -4.50
C LEU A 350 -23.37 3.37 -2.97
N LEU A 351 -22.81 2.30 -2.42
CA LEU A 351 -22.58 2.18 -0.97
C LEU A 351 -21.76 3.35 -0.44
N PHE A 352 -20.61 3.66 -1.06
CA PHE A 352 -19.77 4.80 -0.71
C PHE A 352 -20.57 6.10 -0.65
N ARG A 353 -21.41 6.36 -1.66
CA ARG A 353 -22.29 7.54 -1.66
C ARG A 353 -23.33 7.51 -0.54
N LEU A 354 -23.95 6.35 -0.28
CA LEU A 354 -24.91 6.19 0.81
C LEU A 354 -24.27 6.37 2.20
N SER A 355 -22.96 6.13 2.35
CA SER A 355 -22.26 6.41 3.61
C SER A 355 -22.21 7.90 3.94
N TYR A 356 -22.32 8.77 2.92
CA TYR A 356 -22.54 10.20 3.14
C TYR A 356 -23.94 10.52 3.65
N LEU A 357 -24.81 9.54 3.95
CA LEU A 357 -26.06 9.72 4.71
C LEU A 357 -25.92 9.35 6.19
N HIS A 358 -24.88 8.59 6.57
CA HIS A 358 -24.58 8.32 7.96
C HIS A 358 -23.94 9.52 8.68
N PRO A 359 -24.40 9.91 9.89
CA PRO A 359 -23.82 11.00 10.68
C PRO A 359 -22.30 10.90 10.85
N TYR A 360 -21.65 12.06 10.90
CA TYR A 360 -20.21 12.21 11.16
C TYR A 360 -19.99 12.81 12.55
N HIS A 361 -18.81 12.61 13.14
CA HIS A 361 -18.46 13.26 14.41
C HIS A 361 -18.63 14.78 14.35
N ALA A 362 -18.32 15.40 13.20
CA ALA A 362 -18.47 16.83 12.99
C ALA A 362 -19.94 17.30 13.00
N ASP A 363 -20.91 16.39 12.79
CA ASP A 363 -22.34 16.71 12.98
C ASP A 363 -22.68 16.76 14.48
N ALA A 364 -22.06 15.91 15.28
CA ALA A 364 -22.19 15.94 16.74
C ALA A 364 -21.45 17.11 17.40
N GLU A 365 -20.34 17.56 16.82
CA GLU A 365 -19.65 18.79 17.24
C GLU A 365 -20.49 20.03 16.90
N ALA A 366 -21.16 20.06 15.75
CA ALA A 366 -22.00 21.18 15.34
C ALA A 366 -23.31 21.29 16.14
N LEU A 367 -23.93 20.14 16.48
CA LEU A 367 -25.13 20.07 17.30
C LEU A 367 -24.98 18.95 18.35
N PRO A 368 -24.42 19.24 19.54
CA PRO A 368 -24.26 18.22 20.58
C PRO A 368 -25.61 17.74 21.11
N LEU A 369 -25.89 16.44 20.95
CA LEU A 369 -27.08 15.78 21.49
C LEU A 369 -26.70 14.78 22.58
N PRO A 370 -27.53 14.58 23.62
CA PRO A 370 -27.40 13.45 24.54
C PRO A 370 -27.41 12.12 23.79
N LYS A 371 -26.64 11.11 24.26
CA LYS A 371 -26.53 9.79 23.61
C LYS A 371 -27.88 9.15 23.20
N PRO A 372 -28.95 9.20 24.03
CA PRO A 372 -30.26 8.64 23.65
C PRO A 372 -30.90 9.31 22.42
N LEU A 373 -30.51 10.55 22.11
CA LEU A 373 -31.05 11.34 21.00
C LEU A 373 -30.16 11.29 19.75
N HIS A 374 -29.06 10.52 19.75
CA HIS A 374 -28.16 10.44 18.59
C HIS A 374 -28.84 9.91 17.32
N PHE A 375 -29.95 9.17 17.44
CA PHE A 375 -30.75 8.76 16.28
C PHE A 375 -31.33 9.95 15.50
N LEU A 376 -31.53 11.11 16.16
CA LEU A 376 -32.00 12.33 15.50
C LEU A 376 -30.96 12.91 14.54
N TYR A 377 -29.68 12.52 14.65
CA TYR A 377 -28.69 12.96 13.66
C TYR A 377 -29.01 12.51 12.24
N TYR A 378 -29.68 11.37 12.04
CA TYR A 378 -30.05 10.92 10.70
C TYR A 378 -31.01 11.89 9.98
N PRO A 379 -32.20 12.23 10.53
CA PRO A 379 -33.09 13.20 9.89
C PRO A 379 -32.56 14.65 9.94
N LEU A 380 -31.81 15.03 10.98
CA LEU A 380 -31.30 16.41 11.13
C LEU A 380 -30.09 16.72 10.25
N ARG A 381 -29.45 15.70 9.66
CA ARG A 381 -28.18 15.88 8.98
C ARG A 381 -28.18 16.86 7.82
N PRO A 382 -29.17 16.89 6.91
CA PRO A 382 -29.19 17.88 5.83
C PRO A 382 -29.14 19.32 6.36
N VAL A 383 -29.85 19.57 7.46
CA VAL A 383 -29.90 20.87 8.14
C VAL A 383 -28.54 21.17 8.80
N ILE A 384 -27.97 20.22 9.56
CA ILE A 384 -26.67 20.39 10.23
C ILE A 384 -25.54 20.61 9.20
N TRP A 385 -25.54 19.85 8.11
CA TRP A 385 -24.56 19.98 7.03
C TRP A 385 -24.64 21.35 6.36
N MET A 386 -25.85 21.82 6.04
CA MET A 386 -26.06 23.14 5.46
C MET A 386 -25.61 24.24 6.44
N TRP A 387 -25.96 24.09 7.73
CA TRP A 387 -25.55 25.02 8.78
C TRP A 387 -24.03 25.11 8.94
N ARG A 388 -23.33 23.97 8.89
CA ARG A 388 -21.86 23.91 8.89
C ARG A 388 -21.27 24.63 7.68
N LYS A 389 -21.81 24.40 6.47
CA LYS A 389 -21.33 25.07 5.25
C LYS A 389 -21.54 26.59 5.28
N MET A 390 -22.59 27.08 5.95
CA MET A 390 -22.84 28.51 6.12
C MET A 390 -21.95 29.17 7.19
N ARG A 391 -21.46 28.41 8.17
CA ARG A 391 -20.64 28.91 9.28
C ARG A 391 -19.13 28.88 9.04
N VAL A 392 -18.64 28.15 8.04
CA VAL A 392 -17.21 28.18 7.66
C VAL A 392 -16.94 29.51 6.97
N PRO A 393 -16.15 30.44 7.55
CA PRO A 393 -15.69 31.61 6.82
C PRO A 393 -14.87 31.13 5.62
N VAL A 394 -15.01 31.80 4.48
CA VAL A 394 -14.22 31.57 3.27
C VAL A 394 -12.76 31.92 3.56
N HIS A 395 -12.00 31.13 4.33
CA HIS A 395 -10.55 31.19 4.51
C HIS A 395 -10.06 29.86 5.12
N SER A 396 -9.87 28.85 4.27
CA SER A 396 -8.88 27.76 4.36
C SER A 396 -9.41 26.52 3.64
N GLY A 397 -8.92 26.29 2.41
CA GLY A 397 -9.18 25.05 1.68
C GLY A 397 -8.41 23.89 2.30
N GLY A 398 -9.07 22.73 2.35
CA GLY A 398 -8.48 21.47 2.78
C GLY A 398 -9.15 20.91 4.03
N ASP A 399 -10.34 20.34 3.86
CA ASP A 399 -10.81 19.15 4.58
C ASP A 399 -12.25 18.84 4.16
N SER A 400 -12.38 18.08 3.07
CA SER A 400 -13.56 17.27 2.80
C SER A 400 -13.31 16.38 1.58
N ALA A 401 -12.77 15.18 1.82
CA ALA A 401 -13.07 13.95 1.08
C ALA A 401 -12.49 12.76 1.86
#